data_AF-A0A2A3YMI7-F1
#
_entry.id   AF-A0A2A3YMI7-F1
#
_cell.length_a   1.000
_cell.length_b   1.000
_cell.length_c   1.000
_cell.angle_alpha   90.00
_cell.angle_beta   90.00
_cell.angle_gamma   90.00
#
_symmetry.space_group_name_H-M   'P 1'
#
loop_
_entity.id
_entity.type
_entity.pdbx_description
1 polymer ?
#
loop_
_entity_poly.entity_id
_entity_poly.type
_entity_poly.pdbx_seq_one_letter_code
_entity_poly.pdbx_strand_id
1 'polypeptide(L)'
;MKPIATIRGRLASVPATVRRRAENSSARSRVLADARAISPELPRDADSGHLIRAARRIVRRAAQDEFAREGVSQVRLPDGWGRVELRRADVPGDASFHAFVEDMLLALDIAPSVLERDDAVALLSSPASADAYGLSPEVAADLASYLLGKALELDPDLGEGEEFFAEQSTQIRQDVRATLVRQVRVPLELKVALDRHERIESGQAPPTGFGGPDISGFASQKGGPGDEDATDEERRGVVDRAQAAFDFAQSEAGRTAFSVLRSGAEKAYEAYGHREGDGKTPRTGPPTKP
;
A
#
# COMPACT_ATOMS: atom_id res chain seq x y z
N MET A 1 12.87 29.63 -44.17
CA MET A 1 12.82 28.50 -43.21
C MET A 1 14.24 28.02 -42.89
N LYS A 2 14.81 28.36 -41.72
CA LYS A 2 16.09 27.78 -41.20
C LYS A 2 16.14 27.60 -39.65
N PRO A 3 15.10 27.12 -38.93
CA PRO A 3 15.21 26.94 -37.47
C PRO A 3 15.89 25.63 -37.04
N ILE A 4 15.66 24.51 -37.76
CA ILE A 4 16.02 23.16 -37.29
C ILE A 4 17.54 22.92 -37.25
N ALA A 5 18.29 23.41 -38.24
CA ALA A 5 19.74 23.24 -38.29
C ALA A 5 20.47 23.95 -37.12
N THR A 6 19.98 25.13 -36.75
CA THR A 6 20.53 25.95 -35.66
C THR A 6 20.32 25.32 -34.28
N ILE A 7 19.21 24.58 -34.11
CA ILE A 7 18.92 23.81 -32.89
C ILE A 7 19.86 22.60 -32.79
N ARG A 8 20.08 21.85 -33.89
CA ARG A 8 21.08 20.75 -33.92
C ARG A 8 22.49 21.23 -33.56
N GLY A 9 22.92 22.39 -34.07
CA GLY A 9 24.23 22.96 -33.74
C GLY A 9 24.39 23.27 -32.24
N ARG A 10 23.34 23.80 -31.59
CA ARG A 10 23.36 24.08 -30.13
C ARG A 10 23.32 22.82 -29.27
N LEU A 11 22.66 21.75 -29.73
CA LEU A 11 22.66 20.45 -29.04
C LEU A 11 24.03 19.76 -29.08
N ALA A 12 24.81 19.94 -30.17
CA ALA A 12 26.17 19.42 -30.27
C ALA A 12 27.14 20.09 -29.27
N SER A 13 26.92 21.36 -28.92
CA SER A 13 27.70 22.08 -27.89
C SER A 13 27.33 21.74 -26.44
N VAL A 14 26.34 20.88 -26.19
CA VAL A 14 25.98 20.47 -24.83
C VAL A 14 26.99 19.45 -24.29
N PRO A 15 27.62 19.69 -23.12
CA PRO A 15 28.53 18.74 -22.49
C PRO A 15 27.92 17.36 -22.34
N ALA A 16 28.72 16.30 -22.54
CA ALA A 16 28.24 14.92 -22.47
C ALA A 16 27.60 14.57 -21.12
N THR A 17 28.04 15.21 -20.03
CA THR A 17 27.46 15.10 -18.68
C THR A 17 26.02 15.62 -18.61
N VAL A 18 25.72 16.73 -19.29
CA VAL A 18 24.36 17.31 -19.34
C VAL A 18 23.45 16.47 -20.23
N ARG A 19 23.96 15.93 -21.35
CA ARG A 19 23.22 14.96 -22.18
C ARG A 19 22.88 13.69 -21.42
N ARG A 20 23.86 13.04 -20.77
CA ARG A 20 23.63 11.87 -19.92
C ARG A 20 22.64 12.15 -18.79
N ARG A 21 22.70 13.33 -18.16
CA ARG A 21 21.71 13.73 -17.13
C ARG A 21 20.30 13.87 -17.69
N ALA A 22 20.14 14.41 -18.89
CA ALA A 22 18.86 14.53 -19.58
C ALA A 22 18.32 13.16 -20.04
N GLU A 23 19.20 12.28 -20.53
CA GLU A 23 18.89 10.89 -20.90
C GLU A 23 18.41 10.09 -19.66
N ASN A 24 19.14 10.13 -18.55
CA ASN A 24 18.74 9.49 -17.29
C ASN A 24 17.42 10.06 -16.75
N SER A 25 17.21 11.38 -16.83
CA SER A 25 15.96 12.02 -16.43
C SER A 25 14.77 11.58 -17.31
N SER A 26 15.00 11.43 -18.61
CA SER A 26 13.99 10.94 -19.57
C SER A 26 13.66 9.46 -19.35
N ALA A 27 14.67 8.63 -19.07
CA ALA A 27 14.49 7.22 -18.72
C ALA A 27 13.67 7.07 -17.43
N ARG A 28 14.06 7.76 -16.34
CA ARG A 28 13.30 7.82 -15.09
C ARG A 28 11.86 8.27 -15.31
N SER A 29 11.64 9.32 -16.11
CA SER A 29 10.30 9.83 -16.41
C SER A 29 9.43 8.79 -17.14
N ARG A 30 10.03 7.96 -18.01
CA ARG A 30 9.32 6.83 -18.67
C ARG A 30 8.94 5.75 -17.67
N VAL A 31 9.90 5.24 -16.89
CA VAL A 31 9.66 4.20 -15.86
C VAL A 31 8.56 4.63 -14.89
N LEU A 32 8.54 5.90 -14.48
CA LEU A 32 7.49 6.45 -13.62
C LEU A 32 6.15 6.64 -14.35
N ALA A 33 6.12 7.00 -15.63
CA ALA A 33 4.89 7.07 -16.41
C ALA A 33 4.25 5.67 -16.59
N ASP A 34 5.08 4.65 -16.78
CA ASP A 34 4.67 3.26 -16.95
C ASP A 34 4.14 2.68 -15.62
N ALA A 35 4.87 2.85 -14.51
CA ALA A 35 4.40 2.46 -13.19
C ALA A 35 3.10 3.18 -12.78
N ARG A 36 2.93 4.45 -13.18
CA ARG A 36 1.70 5.23 -12.95
C ARG A 36 0.51 4.81 -13.80
N ALA A 37 0.72 4.07 -14.89
CA ALA A 37 -0.38 3.48 -15.66
C ALA A 37 -1.07 2.36 -14.85
N ILE A 38 -0.31 1.66 -14.00
CA ILE A 38 -0.80 0.60 -13.11
C ILE A 38 -1.20 1.15 -11.74
N SER A 39 -0.45 2.12 -11.20
CA SER A 39 -0.74 2.76 -9.91
C SER A 39 -0.78 4.29 -10.05
N PRO A 40 -1.94 4.87 -10.43
CA PRO A 40 -2.08 6.32 -10.66
C PRO A 40 -1.80 7.18 -9.41
N GLU A 41 -1.92 6.59 -8.23
CA GLU A 41 -1.68 7.18 -6.90
C GLU A 41 -0.21 7.51 -6.61
N LEU A 42 0.73 6.94 -7.38
CA LEU A 42 2.17 7.20 -7.18
C LEU A 42 2.47 8.71 -7.31
N PRO A 43 3.41 9.27 -6.51
CA PRO A 43 3.92 10.62 -6.72
C PRO A 43 4.55 10.83 -8.11
N ARG A 44 4.75 12.09 -8.54
CA ARG A 44 5.42 12.39 -9.82
C ARG A 44 6.94 12.19 -9.77
N ASP A 45 7.48 12.24 -8.57
CA ASP A 45 8.89 12.17 -8.18
C ASP A 45 9.25 10.85 -7.48
N ALA A 46 8.29 9.90 -7.42
CA ALA A 46 8.38 8.60 -6.75
C ALA A 46 9.74 7.89 -6.94
N ASP A 47 10.23 7.28 -5.87
CA ASP A 47 11.43 6.42 -5.85
C ASP A 47 11.06 4.92 -5.94
N SER A 48 12.09 4.07 -6.01
CA SER A 48 11.98 2.60 -5.99
C SER A 48 11.13 2.09 -4.82
N GLY A 49 11.35 2.64 -3.63
CA GLY A 49 10.58 2.32 -2.43
C GLY A 49 9.09 2.64 -2.55
N HIS A 50 8.68 3.66 -3.31
CA HIS A 50 7.27 3.93 -3.59
C HIS A 50 6.64 2.85 -4.50
N LEU A 51 7.37 2.37 -5.49
CA LEU A 51 6.92 1.30 -6.39
C LEU A 51 6.80 -0.04 -5.62
N ILE A 52 7.78 -0.38 -4.78
CA ILE A 52 7.72 -1.56 -3.88
C ILE A 52 6.51 -1.47 -2.93
N ARG A 53 6.25 -0.28 -2.34
CA ARG A 53 5.06 -0.05 -1.49
C ARG A 53 3.74 -0.13 -2.28
N ALA A 54 3.73 0.19 -3.58
CA ALA A 54 2.55 0.03 -4.43
C ALA A 54 2.30 -1.45 -4.78
N ALA A 55 3.34 -2.20 -5.16
CA ALA A 55 3.26 -3.65 -5.39
C ALA A 55 2.67 -4.39 -4.18
N ARG A 56 3.21 -4.15 -2.98
CA ARG A 56 2.68 -4.70 -1.71
C ARG A 56 1.24 -4.27 -1.42
N ARG A 57 0.83 -3.07 -1.82
CA ARG A 57 -0.54 -2.55 -1.62
C ARG A 57 -1.55 -3.29 -2.50
N ILE A 58 -1.21 -3.54 -3.76
CA ILE A 58 -2.07 -4.26 -4.72
C ILE A 58 -2.30 -5.69 -4.23
N VAL A 59 -1.23 -6.44 -3.93
CA VAL A 59 -1.32 -7.82 -3.45
C VAL A 59 -2.06 -7.93 -2.11
N ARG A 60 -1.79 -7.03 -1.15
CA ARG A 60 -2.52 -7.03 0.12
C ARG A 60 -4.02 -6.77 -0.08
N ARG A 61 -4.40 -5.88 -1.00
CA ARG A 61 -5.80 -5.59 -1.29
C ARG A 61 -6.48 -6.81 -1.94
N ALA A 62 -5.87 -7.42 -2.94
CA ALA A 62 -6.38 -8.66 -3.55
C ALA A 62 -6.57 -9.77 -2.51
N ALA A 63 -5.62 -9.96 -1.58
CA ALA A 63 -5.78 -10.94 -0.48
C ALA A 63 -7.00 -10.65 0.43
N GLN A 64 -7.28 -9.37 0.71
CA GLN A 64 -8.47 -8.97 1.49
C GLN A 64 -9.77 -9.08 0.68
N ASP A 65 -9.69 -8.88 -0.62
CA ASP A 65 -10.81 -9.05 -1.56
C ASP A 65 -11.17 -10.54 -1.68
N GLU A 66 -10.17 -11.42 -1.82
CA GLU A 66 -10.30 -12.89 -1.85
C GLU A 66 -10.82 -13.46 -0.52
N PHE A 67 -10.32 -12.95 0.61
CA PHE A 67 -10.84 -13.35 1.91
C PHE A 67 -12.32 -12.98 2.06
N ALA A 68 -12.76 -11.83 1.53
CA ALA A 68 -14.17 -11.44 1.53
C ALA A 68 -15.02 -12.23 0.52
N ARG A 69 -14.43 -12.76 -0.56
CA ARG A 69 -15.10 -13.63 -1.53
C ARG A 69 -15.31 -15.03 -0.96
N GLU A 70 -14.23 -15.70 -0.55
CA GLU A 70 -14.25 -17.12 -0.17
C GLU A 70 -13.95 -17.36 1.31
N GLY A 71 -12.90 -16.73 1.84
CA GLY A 71 -12.38 -17.01 3.20
C GLY A 71 -13.41 -16.78 4.33
N VAL A 72 -14.28 -15.78 4.21
CA VAL A 72 -15.39 -15.53 5.15
C VAL A 72 -16.30 -16.74 5.31
N SER A 73 -16.63 -17.45 4.22
CA SER A 73 -17.50 -18.63 4.27
C SER A 73 -16.84 -19.85 4.94
N GLN A 74 -15.50 -19.90 4.95
CA GLN A 74 -14.73 -20.99 5.55
C GLN A 74 -14.55 -20.81 7.07
N VAL A 75 -14.64 -19.58 7.57
CA VAL A 75 -14.54 -19.25 9.00
C VAL A 75 -15.90 -19.41 9.68
N ARG A 76 -16.17 -20.61 10.20
CA ARG A 76 -17.44 -20.94 10.89
C ARG A 76 -17.53 -20.27 12.27
N LEU A 77 -18.30 -19.19 12.37
CA LEU A 77 -18.56 -18.47 13.61
C LEU A 77 -20.02 -18.67 14.03
N PRO A 78 -20.29 -19.06 15.29
CA PRO A 78 -21.66 -19.16 15.80
C PRO A 78 -22.42 -17.83 15.78
N ASP A 79 -23.71 -17.90 15.45
CA ASP A 79 -24.61 -16.76 15.42
C ASP A 79 -24.60 -15.98 16.75
N GLY A 80 -24.49 -14.65 16.65
CA GLY A 80 -24.49 -13.76 17.81
C GLY A 80 -23.15 -13.61 18.54
N TRP A 81 -22.04 -14.16 18.02
CA TRP A 81 -20.71 -13.90 18.58
C TRP A 81 -20.32 -12.42 18.51
N GLY A 82 -19.96 -11.86 19.67
CA GLY A 82 -19.57 -10.47 19.83
C GLY A 82 -18.05 -10.23 19.79
N ARG A 83 -17.69 -8.97 20.07
CA ARG A 83 -16.31 -8.44 20.00
C ARG A 83 -15.35 -9.03 21.04
N VAL A 84 -15.83 -9.84 21.98
CA VAL A 84 -15.03 -10.47 23.05
C VAL A 84 -14.86 -11.95 22.76
N GLU A 85 -15.91 -12.59 22.27
CA GLU A 85 -16.01 -13.98 21.84
C GLU A 85 -15.05 -14.22 20.68
N LEU A 86 -15.11 -13.37 19.64
CA LEU A 86 -14.21 -13.41 18.48
C LEU A 86 -12.72 -13.22 18.82
N ARG A 87 -12.41 -12.51 19.92
CA ARG A 87 -11.01 -12.35 20.39
C ARG A 87 -10.53 -13.49 21.29
N ARG A 88 -11.43 -14.36 21.74
CA ARG A 88 -11.11 -15.58 22.50
C ARG A 88 -11.08 -16.81 21.61
N ALA A 89 -11.81 -16.79 20.49
CA ALA A 89 -11.72 -17.80 19.46
C ALA A 89 -10.34 -17.75 18.77
N ASP A 90 -9.60 -18.85 18.77
CA ASP A 90 -8.33 -18.96 18.05
C ASP A 90 -8.57 -19.28 16.56
N VAL A 91 -9.36 -18.43 15.89
CA VAL A 91 -9.62 -18.50 14.44
C VAL A 91 -8.32 -18.62 13.61
N PRO A 92 -7.20 -17.95 13.95
CA PRO A 92 -5.94 -18.14 13.24
C PRO A 92 -5.31 -19.52 13.34
N GLY A 93 -5.77 -20.37 14.26
CA GLY A 93 -5.39 -21.77 14.40
C GLY A 93 -6.37 -22.75 13.76
N ASP A 94 -7.46 -22.26 13.13
CA ASP A 94 -8.42 -23.12 12.42
C ASP A 94 -7.78 -23.68 11.13
N ALA A 95 -7.92 -25.00 10.92
CA ALA A 95 -7.37 -25.68 9.76
C ALA A 95 -7.94 -25.17 8.43
N SER A 96 -9.20 -24.71 8.40
CA SER A 96 -9.85 -24.18 7.21
C SER A 96 -9.29 -22.79 6.85
N PHE A 97 -9.08 -21.95 7.88
CA PHE A 97 -8.40 -20.67 7.70
C PHE A 97 -6.94 -20.86 7.26
N HIS A 98 -6.23 -21.84 7.82
CA HIS A 98 -4.88 -22.19 7.37
C HIS A 98 -4.84 -22.64 5.91
N ALA A 99 -5.74 -23.52 5.48
CA ALA A 99 -5.81 -23.96 4.08
C ALA A 99 -6.06 -22.79 3.13
N PHE A 100 -7.05 -21.93 3.42
CA PHE A 100 -7.29 -20.70 2.65
C PHE A 100 -6.04 -19.81 2.54
N VAL A 101 -5.31 -19.61 3.66
CA VAL A 101 -4.07 -18.80 3.63
C VAL A 101 -2.98 -19.48 2.81
N GLU A 102 -2.87 -20.80 2.81
CA GLU A 102 -1.89 -21.53 1.98
C GLU A 102 -2.23 -21.43 0.49
N ASP A 103 -3.49 -21.67 0.09
CA ASP A 103 -3.95 -21.54 -1.29
C ASP A 103 -3.75 -20.10 -1.81
N MET A 104 -4.14 -19.09 -1.01
CA MET A 104 -3.91 -17.68 -1.32
C MET A 104 -2.42 -17.33 -1.48
N LEU A 105 -1.52 -17.95 -0.70
CA LEU A 105 -0.07 -17.72 -0.81
C LEU A 105 0.57 -18.49 -1.99
N LEU A 106 -0.04 -19.59 -2.43
CA LEU A 106 0.36 -20.33 -3.64
C LEU A 106 -0.01 -19.56 -4.91
N ALA A 107 -1.16 -18.89 -4.94
CA ALA A 107 -1.57 -18.03 -6.06
C ALA A 107 -0.69 -16.77 -6.23
N LEU A 108 0.06 -16.37 -5.19
CA LEU A 108 0.99 -15.24 -5.24
C LEU A 108 2.37 -15.66 -5.76
N ASP A 109 2.48 -15.85 -7.08
CA ASP A 109 3.77 -16.04 -7.76
C ASP A 109 4.44 -14.70 -8.08
N ILE A 110 5.32 -14.25 -7.17
CA ILE A 110 6.13 -13.04 -7.36
C ILE A 110 7.48 -13.44 -7.93
N ALA A 111 7.62 -13.30 -9.26
CA ALA A 111 8.79 -13.64 -10.05
C ALA A 111 9.07 -12.54 -11.10
N PRO A 112 10.28 -12.48 -11.70
CA PRO A 112 10.59 -11.48 -12.73
C PRO A 112 9.59 -11.53 -13.90
N SER A 113 8.77 -10.48 -14.03
CA SER A 113 7.71 -10.42 -15.04
C SER A 113 8.27 -10.00 -16.40
N VAL A 114 7.77 -10.65 -17.46
CA VAL A 114 8.01 -10.28 -18.87
C VAL A 114 6.92 -9.35 -19.42
N LEU A 115 5.93 -8.94 -18.61
CA LEU A 115 4.83 -8.09 -19.05
C LEU A 115 5.34 -6.75 -19.58
N GLU A 116 4.94 -6.40 -20.81
CA GLU A 116 5.12 -5.04 -21.30
C GLU A 116 4.07 -4.10 -20.68
N ARG A 117 4.31 -2.79 -20.83
CA ARG A 117 3.42 -1.74 -20.32
C ARG A 117 1.98 -1.90 -20.79
N ASP A 118 1.79 -2.17 -22.08
CA ASP A 118 0.46 -2.20 -22.67
C ASP A 118 -0.28 -3.49 -22.28
N ASP A 119 0.43 -4.59 -22.08
CA ASP A 119 -0.12 -5.84 -21.53
C ASP A 119 -0.53 -5.68 -20.06
N ALA A 120 0.30 -5.03 -19.24
CA ALA A 120 -0.03 -4.77 -17.83
C ALA A 120 -1.26 -3.85 -17.70
N VAL A 121 -1.43 -2.87 -18.61
CA VAL A 121 -2.63 -2.03 -18.70
C VAL A 121 -3.84 -2.80 -19.25
N ALA A 122 -3.63 -3.72 -20.21
CA ALA A 122 -4.69 -4.61 -20.70
C ALA A 122 -5.19 -5.57 -19.61
N LEU A 123 -4.28 -6.11 -18.80
CA LEU A 123 -4.58 -6.93 -17.63
C LEU A 123 -5.33 -6.11 -16.57
N LEU A 124 -4.85 -4.90 -16.26
CA LEU A 124 -5.58 -3.88 -15.47
C LEU A 124 -6.67 -3.13 -16.29
N SER A 125 -7.33 -3.82 -17.24
CA SER A 125 -8.57 -3.35 -17.86
C SER A 125 -9.53 -4.47 -18.30
N SER A 126 -9.04 -5.71 -18.32
CA SER A 126 -9.79 -6.91 -18.69
C SER A 126 -10.94 -7.20 -17.71
N PRO A 127 -12.20 -7.35 -18.21
CA PRO A 127 -13.32 -7.80 -17.39
C PRO A 127 -13.18 -9.20 -16.77
N ALA A 128 -12.19 -10.00 -17.21
CA ALA A 128 -11.87 -11.30 -16.62
C ALA A 128 -10.85 -11.22 -15.48
N SER A 129 -10.20 -10.06 -15.30
CA SER A 129 -9.11 -9.86 -14.33
C SER A 129 -9.58 -9.27 -12.99
N ALA A 130 -10.81 -8.78 -12.92
CA ALA A 130 -11.46 -8.33 -11.69
C ALA A 130 -12.95 -8.66 -11.69
N ASP A 131 -13.51 -8.94 -10.52
CA ASP A 131 -14.95 -9.14 -10.29
C ASP A 131 -15.55 -8.02 -9.41
N ALA A 132 -16.71 -8.28 -8.78
CA ALA A 132 -17.34 -7.35 -7.84
C ALA A 132 -16.56 -7.18 -6.52
N TYR A 133 -15.66 -8.11 -6.18
CA TYR A 133 -14.77 -8.00 -5.02
C TYR A 133 -13.52 -7.20 -5.38
N GLY A 134 -12.81 -7.58 -6.44
CA GLY A 134 -11.57 -6.91 -6.85
C GLY A 134 -10.75 -7.72 -7.85
N LEU A 135 -9.45 -7.43 -7.92
CA LEU A 135 -8.50 -8.21 -8.73
C LEU A 135 -8.32 -9.61 -8.16
N SER A 136 -8.07 -10.61 -9.01
CA SER A 136 -7.66 -11.93 -8.52
C SER A 136 -6.24 -11.89 -7.90
N PRO A 137 -5.88 -12.85 -7.03
CA PRO A 137 -4.54 -13.00 -6.47
C PRO A 137 -3.43 -13.06 -7.51
N GLU A 138 -3.64 -13.81 -8.59
CA GLU A 138 -2.69 -14.04 -9.68
C GLU A 138 -2.46 -12.75 -10.47
N VAL A 139 -3.54 -12.06 -10.86
CA VAL A 139 -3.47 -10.76 -11.53
C VAL A 139 -2.75 -9.73 -10.64
N ALA A 140 -3.03 -9.74 -9.34
CA ALA A 140 -2.37 -8.86 -8.39
C ALA A 140 -0.87 -9.18 -8.24
N ALA A 141 -0.49 -10.46 -8.33
CA ALA A 141 0.90 -10.90 -8.34
C ALA A 141 1.63 -10.47 -9.62
N ASP A 142 1.03 -10.66 -10.79
CA ASP A 142 1.57 -10.20 -12.09
C ASP A 142 1.83 -8.69 -12.10
N LEU A 143 0.85 -7.90 -11.67
CA LEU A 143 0.97 -6.43 -11.60
C LEU A 143 1.97 -5.96 -10.54
N ALA A 144 2.09 -6.69 -9.42
CA ALA A 144 3.12 -6.42 -8.42
C ALA A 144 4.52 -6.74 -8.96
N SER A 145 4.68 -7.88 -9.63
CA SER A 145 5.93 -8.29 -10.29
C SER A 145 6.37 -7.28 -11.37
N TYR A 146 5.43 -6.75 -12.15
CA TYR A 146 5.68 -5.64 -13.07
C TYR A 146 6.18 -4.38 -12.34
N LEU A 147 5.52 -3.95 -11.27
CA LEU A 147 5.92 -2.78 -10.48
C LEU A 147 7.28 -2.96 -9.78
N LEU A 148 7.62 -4.19 -9.35
CA LEU A 148 8.94 -4.53 -8.81
C LEU A 148 10.02 -4.46 -9.90
N GLY A 149 9.75 -4.93 -11.12
CA GLY A 149 10.63 -4.74 -12.27
C GLY A 149 10.89 -3.26 -12.55
N LYS A 150 9.85 -2.41 -12.48
CA LYS A 150 9.99 -0.94 -12.59
C LYS A 150 10.73 -0.31 -11.41
N ALA A 151 10.69 -0.89 -10.21
CA ALA A 151 11.52 -0.43 -9.10
C ALA A 151 13.01 -0.70 -9.35
N LEU A 152 13.35 -1.86 -9.91
CA LEU A 152 14.72 -2.26 -10.27
C LEU A 152 15.26 -1.48 -11.48
N GLU A 153 14.43 -1.19 -12.49
CA GLU A 153 14.79 -0.28 -13.59
C GLU A 153 15.07 1.15 -13.12
N LEU A 154 14.42 1.59 -12.03
CA LEU A 154 14.56 2.92 -11.46
C LEU A 154 15.79 3.04 -10.54
N ASP A 155 16.21 1.92 -9.95
CA ASP A 155 17.22 1.82 -8.91
C ASP A 155 17.95 0.45 -8.99
N PRO A 156 18.97 0.32 -9.86
CA PRO A 156 19.69 -0.95 -10.04
C PRO A 156 20.53 -1.36 -8.81
N ASP A 157 20.74 -0.46 -7.84
CA ASP A 157 21.51 -0.74 -6.63
C ASP A 157 20.71 -1.56 -5.60
N LEU A 158 19.43 -1.89 -5.89
CA LEU A 158 18.58 -2.77 -5.07
C LEU A 158 19.03 -4.24 -5.03
N GLY A 159 19.90 -4.68 -5.96
CA GLY A 159 20.45 -6.03 -6.01
C GLY A 159 20.29 -6.71 -7.37
N GLU A 160 20.67 -8.00 -7.44
CA GLU A 160 20.45 -8.80 -8.64
C GLU A 160 18.97 -9.19 -8.77
N GLY A 161 18.45 -9.26 -10.00
CA GLY A 161 17.01 -9.41 -10.24
C GLY A 161 16.39 -10.64 -9.58
N GLU A 162 17.04 -11.80 -9.65
CA GLU A 162 16.52 -13.02 -9.02
C GLU A 162 16.50 -12.94 -7.49
N GLU A 163 17.56 -12.40 -6.87
CA GLU A 163 17.67 -12.23 -5.41
C GLU A 163 16.64 -11.21 -4.89
N PHE A 164 16.54 -10.05 -5.56
CA PHE A 164 15.58 -9.00 -5.22
C PHE A 164 14.12 -9.52 -5.28
N PHE A 165 13.75 -10.24 -6.34
CA PHE A 165 12.40 -10.80 -6.45
C PHE A 165 12.15 -11.90 -5.40
N ALA A 166 13.14 -12.74 -5.07
CA ALA A 166 13.01 -13.75 -4.01
C ALA A 166 12.81 -13.12 -2.61
N GLU A 167 13.54 -12.04 -2.30
CA GLU A 167 13.37 -11.27 -1.07
C GLU A 167 11.97 -10.62 -1.02
N GLN A 168 11.57 -9.91 -2.08
CA GLN A 168 10.26 -9.24 -2.10
C GLN A 168 9.10 -10.25 -2.10
N SER A 169 9.22 -11.39 -2.77
CA SER A 169 8.26 -12.50 -2.70
C SER A 169 8.09 -13.00 -1.27
N THR A 170 9.19 -13.25 -0.56
CA THR A 170 9.20 -13.65 0.85
C THR A 170 8.51 -12.60 1.74
N GLN A 171 8.85 -11.33 1.58
CA GLN A 171 8.28 -10.26 2.39
C GLN A 171 6.80 -10.00 2.07
N ILE A 172 6.39 -10.05 0.80
CA ILE A 172 4.98 -9.92 0.38
C ILE A 172 4.14 -11.04 1.00
N ARG A 173 4.62 -12.29 0.93
CA ARG A 173 3.92 -13.45 1.52
C ARG A 173 3.79 -13.33 3.05
N GLN A 174 4.79 -12.78 3.73
CA GLN A 174 4.71 -12.46 5.16
C GLN A 174 3.72 -11.32 5.46
N ASP A 175 3.76 -10.21 4.70
CA ASP A 175 2.88 -9.05 4.84
C ASP A 175 1.40 -9.45 4.62
N VAL A 176 1.12 -10.33 3.65
CA VAL A 176 -0.21 -10.91 3.38
C VAL A 176 -0.67 -11.79 4.52
N ARG A 177 0.15 -12.77 4.95
CA ARG A 177 -0.18 -13.66 6.07
C ARG A 177 -0.50 -12.87 7.35
N ALA A 178 0.31 -11.86 7.67
CA ALA A 178 0.10 -10.99 8.82
C ALA A 178 -1.21 -10.18 8.70
N THR A 179 -1.56 -9.71 7.49
CA THR A 179 -2.81 -9.00 7.22
C THR A 179 -4.02 -9.91 7.41
N LEU A 180 -4.02 -11.11 6.84
CA LEU A 180 -5.13 -12.07 6.95
C LEU A 180 -5.34 -12.54 8.40
N VAL A 181 -4.26 -12.86 9.12
CA VAL A 181 -4.31 -13.20 10.55
C VAL A 181 -4.86 -12.04 11.38
N ARG A 182 -4.55 -10.79 11.02
CA ARG A 182 -5.10 -9.60 11.68
C ARG A 182 -6.59 -9.44 11.38
N GLN A 183 -7.02 -9.66 10.14
CA GLN A 183 -8.42 -9.56 9.71
C GLN A 183 -9.35 -10.42 10.59
N VAL A 184 -8.94 -11.66 10.90
CA VAL A 184 -9.69 -12.57 11.78
C VAL A 184 -9.49 -12.30 13.29
N ARG A 185 -8.32 -11.79 13.72
CA ARG A 185 -8.05 -11.42 15.13
C ARG A 185 -8.68 -10.09 15.56
N VAL A 186 -8.99 -9.20 14.63
CA VAL A 186 -9.54 -7.86 14.89
C VAL A 186 -11.01 -7.84 14.47
N PRO A 187 -11.98 -7.94 15.40
CA PRO A 187 -13.40 -8.09 15.05
C PRO A 187 -14.00 -6.94 14.22
N LEU A 188 -13.35 -5.76 14.21
CA LEU A 188 -13.76 -4.64 13.36
C LEU A 188 -13.45 -4.90 11.87
N GLU A 189 -12.33 -5.57 11.59
CA GLU A 189 -11.90 -5.89 10.23
C GLU A 189 -12.73 -7.05 9.66
N LEU A 190 -12.99 -8.08 10.47
CA LEU A 190 -13.98 -9.11 10.13
C LEU A 190 -15.37 -8.53 9.85
N LYS A 191 -15.87 -7.60 10.68
CA LYS A 191 -17.16 -6.93 10.42
C LYS A 191 -17.14 -6.18 9.09
N VAL A 192 -16.08 -5.42 8.78
CA VAL A 192 -15.99 -4.69 7.50
C VAL A 192 -15.95 -5.65 6.30
N ALA A 193 -15.40 -6.86 6.45
CA ALA A 193 -15.45 -7.89 5.41
C ALA A 193 -16.88 -8.44 5.21
N LEU A 194 -17.59 -8.75 6.29
CA LEU A 194 -19.00 -9.19 6.27
C LEU A 194 -19.92 -8.10 5.67
N ASP A 195 -19.86 -6.88 6.20
CA ASP A 195 -20.62 -5.72 5.71
C ASP A 195 -20.30 -5.40 4.22
N ARG A 196 -19.15 -5.84 3.69
CA ARG A 196 -18.80 -5.73 2.26
C ARG A 196 -19.40 -6.87 1.44
N HIS A 197 -19.28 -8.11 1.91
CA HIS A 197 -19.86 -9.30 1.29
C HIS A 197 -21.38 -9.12 1.10
N GLU A 198 -22.10 -8.77 2.17
CA GLU A 198 -23.56 -8.54 2.14
C GLU A 198 -23.98 -7.42 1.15
N ARG A 199 -23.19 -6.35 1.02
CA ARG A 199 -23.46 -5.29 0.03
C ARG A 199 -23.27 -5.74 -1.41
N ILE A 200 -22.29 -6.62 -1.66
CA ILE A 200 -22.05 -7.21 -2.98
C ILE A 200 -23.19 -8.20 -3.33
N GLU A 201 -23.55 -9.09 -2.41
CA GLU A 201 -24.65 -10.05 -2.61
C GLU A 201 -26.01 -9.38 -2.82
N SER A 202 -26.30 -8.30 -2.07
CA SER A 202 -27.55 -7.53 -2.19
C SER A 202 -27.61 -6.64 -3.45
N GLY A 203 -26.62 -6.71 -4.34
CA GLY A 203 -26.57 -5.93 -5.57
C GLY A 203 -26.30 -4.43 -5.36
N GLN A 204 -25.95 -4.01 -4.15
CA GLN A 204 -25.50 -2.64 -3.84
C GLN A 204 -24.01 -2.49 -4.21
N ALA A 205 -23.71 -2.72 -5.49
CA ALA A 205 -22.36 -2.67 -6.00
C ALA A 205 -21.75 -1.27 -5.85
N PRO A 206 -20.47 -1.15 -5.42
CA PRO A 206 -19.68 0.02 -5.81
C PRO A 206 -19.60 0.05 -7.36
N PRO A 207 -19.54 1.24 -7.99
CA PRO A 207 -19.62 1.36 -9.43
C PRO A 207 -18.52 0.55 -10.13
N THR A 208 -18.92 -0.20 -11.15
CA THR A 208 -18.11 -1.22 -11.81
C THR A 208 -16.96 -0.65 -12.64
N GLY A 209 -15.82 -1.34 -12.60
CA GLY A 209 -15.04 -1.67 -13.79
C GLY A 209 -14.19 -0.56 -14.44
N PHE A 210 -12.87 -0.74 -14.34
CA PHE A 210 -11.86 -0.35 -15.34
C PHE A 210 -12.11 0.91 -16.19
N GLY A 211 -12.10 2.04 -15.50
CA GLY A 211 -12.04 3.39 -16.06
C GLY A 211 -11.82 4.39 -14.92
N GLY A 212 -10.67 4.27 -14.24
CA GLY A 212 -10.46 4.63 -12.83
C GLY A 212 -11.23 5.86 -12.30
N PRO A 213 -12.13 5.65 -11.34
CA PRO A 213 -11.87 6.05 -9.95
C PRO A 213 -12.14 4.87 -8.97
N ASP A 214 -12.09 4.97 -7.64
CA ASP A 214 -11.81 6.10 -6.73
C ASP A 214 -11.04 5.63 -5.47
N ILE A 215 -10.44 6.58 -4.75
CA ILE A 215 -9.92 6.43 -3.37
C ILE A 215 -10.49 7.48 -2.39
N SER A 216 -11.50 8.27 -2.79
CA SER A 216 -12.24 9.15 -1.88
C SER A 216 -12.97 8.43 -0.73
N GLY A 217 -13.01 7.09 -0.71
CA GLY A 217 -13.48 6.29 0.43
C GLY A 217 -12.63 6.40 1.72
N PHE A 218 -11.45 7.01 1.67
CA PHE A 218 -10.70 7.48 2.86
C PHE A 218 -10.71 9.01 3.03
N ALA A 219 -11.38 9.75 2.14
CA ALA A 219 -11.83 11.09 2.48
C ALA A 219 -13.02 10.97 3.45
N SER A 220 -13.18 11.98 4.30
CA SER A 220 -14.32 12.05 5.21
C SER A 220 -15.64 11.91 4.44
N GLN A 221 -16.57 11.17 5.03
CA GLN A 221 -17.95 11.01 4.57
C GLN A 221 -18.50 12.36 4.06
N LYS A 222 -18.87 12.42 2.77
CA LYS A 222 -19.56 13.58 2.20
C LYS A 222 -20.92 13.69 2.92
N GLY A 223 -21.27 14.86 3.43
CA GLY A 223 -22.16 14.97 4.60
C GLY A 223 -21.37 15.09 5.91
N GLY A 224 -20.31 15.91 5.92
CA GLY A 224 -19.62 16.28 7.16
C GLY A 224 -20.42 17.34 7.92
N PRO A 225 -20.26 17.52 9.25
CA PRO A 225 -21.05 18.47 10.03
C PRO A 225 -20.88 19.96 9.63
N GLY A 226 -19.89 20.25 8.76
CA GLY A 226 -19.66 21.55 8.14
C GLY A 226 -20.21 21.71 6.72
N ASP A 227 -20.92 20.72 6.16
CA ASP A 227 -21.73 20.91 4.95
C ASP A 227 -22.88 21.90 5.24
N GLU A 228 -23.25 22.68 4.22
CA GLU A 228 -24.35 23.64 4.31
C GLU A 228 -25.70 22.94 4.58
N ASP A 229 -25.86 21.72 4.06
CA ASP A 229 -27.04 20.85 4.21
C ASP A 229 -27.03 19.96 5.48
N ALA A 230 -26.00 20.03 6.34
CA ALA A 230 -25.90 19.16 7.52
C ALA A 230 -26.99 19.45 8.56
N THR A 231 -27.65 18.40 9.05
CA THR A 231 -28.76 18.54 10.01
C THR A 231 -28.28 18.89 11.42
N ASP A 232 -29.14 19.54 12.20
CA ASP A 232 -28.83 19.93 13.59
C ASP A 232 -28.59 18.73 14.53
N GLU A 233 -29.01 17.53 14.14
CA GLU A 233 -28.76 16.29 14.89
C GLU A 233 -27.36 15.73 14.60
N GLU A 234 -26.92 15.77 13.33
CA GLU A 234 -25.55 15.37 12.94
C GLU A 234 -24.49 16.31 13.54
N ARG A 235 -24.78 17.62 13.58
CA ARG A 235 -23.91 18.62 14.22
C ARG A 235 -23.76 18.36 15.73
N ARG A 236 -24.86 18.08 16.44
CA ARG A 236 -24.84 17.72 17.87
C ARG A 236 -24.09 16.41 18.12
N GLY A 237 -24.37 15.36 17.35
CA GLY A 237 -23.70 14.07 17.47
C GLY A 237 -22.18 14.11 17.23
N VAL A 238 -21.65 15.15 16.58
CA VAL A 238 -20.19 15.37 16.50
C VAL A 238 -19.64 16.11 17.72
N VAL A 239 -20.36 17.11 18.24
CA VAL A 239 -19.99 17.78 19.50
C VAL A 239 -19.94 16.78 20.65
N ASP A 240 -20.94 15.91 20.77
CA ASP A 240 -21.01 14.90 21.84
C ASP A 240 -19.84 13.88 21.72
N ARG A 241 -19.47 13.49 20.50
CA ARG A 241 -18.31 12.60 20.25
C ARG A 241 -16.97 13.29 20.52
N ALA A 242 -16.83 14.57 20.19
CA ALA A 242 -15.64 15.36 20.51
C ALA A 242 -15.49 15.55 22.02
N GLN A 243 -16.58 15.85 22.72
CA GLN A 243 -16.64 15.95 24.18
C GLN A 243 -16.26 14.62 24.84
N ALA A 244 -16.88 13.51 24.43
CA ALA A 244 -16.56 12.18 24.96
C ALA A 244 -15.10 11.75 24.70
N ALA A 245 -14.53 12.11 23.55
CA ALA A 245 -13.11 11.85 23.25
C ALA A 245 -12.16 12.70 24.12
N PHE A 246 -12.53 13.96 24.38
CA PHE A 246 -11.79 14.86 25.27
C PHE A 246 -11.85 14.40 26.73
N ASP A 247 -13.04 14.05 27.23
CA ASP A 247 -13.25 13.52 28.58
C ASP A 247 -12.52 12.17 28.76
N PHE A 248 -12.54 11.30 27.75
CA PHE A 248 -11.74 10.07 27.76
C PHE A 248 -10.24 10.37 27.83
N ALA A 249 -9.71 11.31 27.04
CA ALA A 249 -8.30 11.70 27.09
C ALA A 249 -7.89 12.34 28.43
N GLN A 250 -8.82 12.97 29.15
CA GLN A 250 -8.59 13.46 30.50
C GLN A 250 -8.70 12.40 31.60
N SER A 251 -9.43 11.30 31.36
CA SER A 251 -9.56 10.19 32.32
C SER A 251 -8.23 9.47 32.58
N GLU A 252 -8.10 8.82 33.73
CA GLU A 252 -6.91 8.02 34.06
C GLU A 252 -6.71 6.85 33.08
N ALA A 253 -7.80 6.27 32.59
CA ALA A 253 -7.77 5.21 31.57
C ALA A 253 -7.20 5.73 30.24
N GLY A 254 -7.65 6.90 29.77
CA GLY A 254 -7.12 7.53 28.56
C GLY A 254 -5.66 7.95 28.72
N ARG A 255 -5.29 8.59 29.84
CA ARG A 255 -3.90 8.94 30.16
C ARG A 255 -2.98 7.72 30.19
N THR A 256 -3.45 6.58 30.70
CA THR A 256 -2.71 5.32 30.69
C THR A 256 -2.60 4.72 29.28
N ALA A 257 -3.66 4.77 28.47
CA ALA A 257 -3.61 4.32 27.09
C ALA A 257 -2.63 5.17 26.25
N PHE A 258 -2.63 6.49 26.44
CA PHE A 258 -1.70 7.39 25.77
C PHE A 258 -0.26 7.27 26.28
N SER A 259 -0.02 6.98 27.57
CA SER A 259 1.34 6.72 28.07
C SER A 259 1.91 5.40 27.52
N VAL A 260 1.10 4.33 27.44
CA VAL A 260 1.51 3.06 26.82
C VAL A 260 1.81 3.23 25.33
N LEU A 261 0.97 3.97 24.58
CA LEU A 261 1.23 4.28 23.18
C LEU A 261 2.52 5.11 23.01
N ARG A 262 2.74 6.11 23.87
CA ARG A 262 3.94 6.93 23.87
C ARG A 262 5.19 6.10 24.16
N SER A 263 5.19 5.25 25.18
CA SER A 263 6.34 4.37 25.48
C SER A 263 6.56 3.29 24.41
N GLY A 264 5.51 2.86 23.69
CA GLY A 264 5.64 2.02 22.50
C GLY A 264 6.31 2.77 21.34
N ALA A 265 5.94 4.03 21.11
CA ALA A 265 6.54 4.89 20.10
C ALA A 265 7.99 5.28 20.43
N GLU A 266 8.30 5.57 21.71
CA GLU A 266 9.65 5.83 22.19
C GLU A 266 10.55 4.59 22.02
N LYS A 267 10.07 3.39 22.36
CA LYS A 267 10.81 2.14 22.09
C LYS A 267 11.00 1.83 20.61
N ALA A 268 10.03 2.18 19.76
CA ALA A 268 10.21 2.09 18.31
C ALA A 268 11.28 3.10 17.83
N TYR A 269 11.28 4.32 18.35
CA TYR A 269 12.32 5.31 18.05
C TYR A 269 13.71 4.91 18.56
N GLU A 270 13.84 4.26 19.72
CA GLU A 270 15.12 3.70 20.19
C GLU A 270 15.60 2.55 19.31
N ALA A 271 14.70 1.64 18.90
CA ALA A 271 15.03 0.50 18.05
C ALA A 271 15.47 0.90 16.63
N TYR A 272 14.97 2.02 16.10
CA TYR A 272 15.29 2.52 14.75
C TYR A 272 16.19 3.78 14.73
N GLY A 273 16.48 4.39 15.88
CA GLY A 273 17.21 5.67 15.99
C GLY A 273 18.72 5.57 16.23
N HIS A 274 19.27 4.37 16.45
CA HIS A 274 20.69 4.17 16.77
C HIS A 274 21.56 3.72 15.57
N ARG A 275 21.26 4.21 14.36
CA ARG A 275 22.11 3.98 13.18
C ARG A 275 22.39 5.20 12.30
N GLU A 276 22.70 6.35 12.92
CA GLU A 276 23.68 7.33 12.42
C GLU A 276 23.92 8.44 13.46
N GLY A 277 25.16 8.65 13.92
CA GLY A 277 25.38 9.65 14.97
C GLY A 277 26.70 9.73 15.73
N ASP A 278 27.84 9.19 15.23
CA ASP A 278 29.16 9.59 15.78
C ASP A 278 30.18 9.91 14.67
N GLY A 279 29.80 10.88 13.84
CA GLY A 279 30.72 11.60 12.98
C GLY A 279 31.20 12.87 13.66
N LYS A 280 32.34 12.81 14.38
CA LYS A 280 32.97 14.03 14.91
C LYS A 280 33.88 14.67 13.86
N THR A 281 33.58 15.91 13.52
CA THR A 281 34.06 16.62 12.32
C THR A 281 35.36 17.43 12.59
N PRO A 282 35.78 18.38 11.73
CA PRO A 282 37.03 18.28 10.99
C PRO A 282 38.17 19.14 11.58
N ARG A 283 39.43 18.85 11.22
CA ARG A 283 40.55 19.77 11.48
C ARG A 283 41.42 20.00 10.25
N THR A 284 41.33 21.24 9.78
CA THR A 284 42.31 21.97 8.96
C THR A 284 43.77 21.70 9.38
N GLY A 285 44.69 21.62 8.41
CA GLY A 285 46.11 21.92 8.62
C GLY A 285 46.55 23.14 7.79
N PRO A 286 47.85 23.50 7.77
CA PRO A 286 48.93 23.24 8.74
C PRO A 286 49.39 24.55 9.44
N PRO A 287 50.44 24.53 10.28
CA PRO A 287 51.70 25.12 9.82
C PRO A 287 52.98 24.44 10.34
N THR A 288 54.14 25.05 10.06
CA THR A 288 55.50 24.46 10.00
C THR A 288 56.41 24.68 11.22
N LYS A 289 57.37 23.75 11.38
CA LYS A 289 58.75 23.93 11.92
C LYS A 289 58.92 24.21 13.43
N PRO A 290 60.08 23.85 14.00
CA PRO A 290 61.38 24.54 13.84
C PRO A 290 62.28 24.06 12.68
#